data_AF-A0A7J9HKQ0-F1
#
_entry.id   AF-A0A7J9HKQ0-F1
#
_cell.length_a   1.000
_cell.length_b   1.000
_cell.length_c   1.000
_cell.angle_alpha   90.00
_cell.angle_beta   90.00
_cell.angle_gamma   90.00
#
_symmetry.space_group_name_H-M   'P 1'
#
loop_
_entity.id
_entity.type
_entity.pdbx_description
1 polymer ?
#
loop_
_entity_poly.entity_id
_entity_poly.type
_entity_poly.pdbx_seq_one_letter_code
_entity_poly.pdbx_strand_id
1 'polypeptide(L)'
;MKNNEVLSDEVWNQITERDEGALKYLKDIKWYRVEEPKGFKLEFYFDTNPYFKNTVLTKTYLMIDEDEPILEKAIGTEIEWYPGKCLTQKLLKKKPKKGSKNAKPITKTEECESFFNFFNPPQVPEDDEDIDEDTAEELQNQMEQDYDIGCVLFSSYSSH
;
A
#
# COMPACT_ATOMS: atom_id res chain seq x y z
N MET A 1 -23.74 3.36 8.77
CA MET A 1 -23.02 4.64 8.68
C MET A 1 -21.68 4.31 8.05
N LYS A 2 -21.44 4.83 6.84
CA LYS A 2 -20.19 4.61 6.11
C LYS A 2 -19.15 5.52 6.76
N ASN A 3 -18.33 5.00 7.67
CA ASN A 3 -17.26 5.75 8.35
C ASN A 3 -16.10 6.15 7.40
N ASN A 4 -16.34 6.15 6.09
CA ASN A 4 -15.30 6.22 5.09
C ASN A 4 -15.54 7.40 4.12
N GLU A 5 -16.32 8.40 4.56
CA GLU A 5 -16.43 9.74 3.92
C GLU A 5 -15.10 10.50 3.87
N VAL A 6 -14.06 9.93 4.48
CA VAL A 6 -12.71 10.48 4.59
C VAL A 6 -11.94 10.27 3.27
N LEU A 7 -12.17 9.17 2.55
CA LEU A 7 -11.43 8.85 1.31
C LEU A 7 -12.18 9.36 0.07
N SER A 8 -11.45 9.89 -0.92
CA SER A 8 -12.03 10.36 -2.19
C SER A 8 -12.56 9.21 -3.05
N ASP A 9 -13.46 9.51 -3.98
CA ASP A 9 -14.04 8.52 -4.91
C ASP A 9 -12.96 7.81 -5.76
N GLU A 10 -11.87 8.50 -6.11
CA GLU A 10 -10.71 7.91 -6.80
C GLU A 10 -10.07 6.79 -5.96
N VAL A 11 -9.85 7.05 -4.67
CA VAL A 11 -9.25 6.10 -3.72
C VAL A 11 -10.23 4.98 -3.39
N TRP A 12 -11.53 5.26 -3.43
CA TRP A 12 -12.57 4.25 -3.20
C TRP A 12 -12.47 3.07 -4.15
N ASN A 13 -12.07 3.30 -5.41
CA ASN A 13 -11.94 2.24 -6.41
C ASN A 13 -10.80 1.25 -6.10
N GLN A 14 -9.85 1.61 -5.24
CA GLN A 14 -8.76 0.74 -4.77
C GLN A 14 -9.16 -0.11 -3.56
N ILE A 15 -10.32 0.16 -2.95
CA ILE A 15 -10.78 -0.49 -1.73
C ILE A 15 -11.59 -1.73 -2.10
N THR A 16 -11.08 -2.90 -1.72
CA THR A 16 -11.85 -4.15 -1.84
C THR A 16 -12.78 -4.35 -0.64
N GLU A 17 -13.77 -5.22 -0.78
CA GLU A 17 -14.66 -5.60 0.33
C GLU A 17 -13.89 -6.14 1.56
N ARG A 18 -12.70 -6.71 1.35
CA ARG A 18 -11.84 -7.21 2.43
C ARG A 18 -11.18 -6.06 3.21
N ASP A 19 -10.87 -4.96 2.52
CA ASP A 19 -10.20 -3.79 3.09
C ASP A 19 -11.14 -2.94 3.95
N GLU A 20 -12.43 -2.86 3.57
CA GLU A 20 -13.45 -2.14 4.33
C GLU A 20 -13.49 -2.53 5.81
N GLY A 21 -13.23 -3.81 6.12
CA GLY A 21 -13.22 -4.31 7.48
C GLY A 21 -12.14 -3.66 8.35
N ALA A 22 -10.94 -3.46 7.79
CA ALA A 22 -9.84 -2.79 8.48
C ALA A 22 -9.99 -1.26 8.44
N LEU A 23 -10.47 -0.70 7.33
CA LEU A 23 -10.69 0.75 7.17
C LEU A 23 -11.78 1.31 8.11
N LYS A 24 -12.67 0.48 8.66
CA LYS A 24 -13.58 0.90 9.74
C LYS A 24 -12.88 1.40 11.00
N TYR A 25 -11.62 1.02 11.18
CA TYR A 25 -10.79 1.44 12.30
C TYR A 25 -9.92 2.66 11.97
N LEU A 26 -9.96 3.14 10.73
CA LEU A 26 -9.32 4.39 10.33
C LEU A 26 -10.02 5.55 11.04
N LYS A 27 -9.25 6.25 11.87
CA LYS A 27 -9.70 7.35 12.72
C LYS A 27 -9.50 8.71 12.05
N ASP A 28 -8.33 8.88 11.44
CA ASP A 28 -7.88 10.17 10.93
C ASP A 28 -6.81 9.96 9.86
N ILE A 29 -6.69 10.91 8.95
CA ILE A 29 -5.58 10.99 7.99
C ILE A 29 -5.01 12.40 8.08
N LYS A 30 -3.70 12.46 8.31
CA LYS A 30 -2.97 13.73 8.35
C LYS A 30 -1.90 13.73 7.29
N TRP A 31 -1.54 14.92 6.86
CA TRP A 31 -0.40 15.12 5.99
C TRP A 31 0.63 16.03 6.67
N TYR A 32 1.89 15.86 6.27
CA TYR A 32 3.01 16.67 6.72
C TYR A 32 3.92 16.96 5.54
N ARG A 33 4.48 18.17 5.49
CA ARG A 33 5.57 18.49 4.57
C ARG A 33 6.87 17.87 5.09
N VAL A 34 7.66 17.31 4.19
CA VAL A 34 9.03 16.86 4.44
C VAL A 34 9.96 17.91 3.83
N GLU A 35 10.91 18.43 4.61
CA GLU A 35 11.77 19.53 4.18
C GLU A 35 13.04 19.03 3.46
N GLU A 36 13.67 17.95 3.95
CA GLU A 36 14.93 17.43 3.40
C GLU A 36 15.00 15.88 3.47
N PRO A 37 15.05 15.17 2.32
CA PRO A 37 14.74 15.68 0.98
C PRO A 37 13.28 16.16 0.91
N LYS A 38 13.00 17.07 -0.02
CA LYS A 38 11.67 17.69 -0.15
C LYS A 38 10.61 16.62 -0.40
N GLY A 39 9.40 16.80 0.12
CA GLY A 39 8.34 15.85 -0.11
C GLY A 39 7.12 16.03 0.78
N PHE A 40 6.27 15.01 0.82
CA PHE A 40 5.13 14.97 1.72
C PHE A 40 4.93 13.58 2.29
N LYS A 41 4.33 13.55 3.48
CA LYS A 41 4.02 12.33 4.22
C LYS A 41 2.55 12.32 4.58
N LEU A 42 1.88 11.21 4.30
CA LEU A 42 0.54 10.88 4.77
C LEU A 42 0.64 9.93 5.97
N GLU A 43 -0.11 10.21 7.02
CA GLU A 43 -0.23 9.38 8.21
C GLU A 43 -1.69 8.98 8.43
N PHE A 44 -1.93 7.68 8.40
CA PHE A 44 -3.23 7.05 8.59
C PHE A 44 -3.30 6.50 10.00
N TYR A 45 -4.14 7.11 10.83
CA TYR A 45 -4.29 6.75 12.24
C TYR A 45 -5.37 5.70 12.38
N PHE A 46 -5.02 4.57 12.99
CA PHE A 46 -5.94 3.45 13.22
C PHE A 46 -6.14 3.23 14.72
N ASP A 47 -7.39 2.96 15.10
CA ASP A 47 -7.68 2.33 16.39
C ASP A 47 -7.11 0.91 16.45
N THR A 48 -7.01 0.38 17.67
CA THR A 48 -6.76 -1.06 17.87
C THR A 48 -7.78 -1.87 17.09
N ASN A 49 -7.28 -2.71 16.18
CA ASN A 49 -8.08 -3.45 15.22
C ASN A 49 -7.63 -4.92 15.15
N PRO A 50 -8.46 -5.83 14.60
CA PRO A 50 -8.15 -7.26 14.57
C PRO A 50 -7.28 -7.68 13.37
N TYR A 51 -6.71 -6.74 12.60
CA TYR A 51 -5.98 -7.02 11.35
C TYR A 51 -4.47 -6.88 11.50
N PHE A 52 -4.01 -5.78 12.10
CA PHE A 52 -2.60 -5.48 12.30
C PHE A 52 -2.34 -4.75 13.62
N LYS A 53 -1.08 -4.69 14.04
CA LYS A 53 -0.68 -4.05 15.31
C LYS A 53 -0.46 -2.55 15.19
N ASN A 54 -0.08 -2.05 14.01
CA ASN A 54 0.27 -0.65 13.80
C ASN A 54 -0.91 0.25 14.19
N THR A 55 -0.63 1.31 14.94
CA THR A 55 -1.59 2.39 15.22
C THR A 55 -1.51 3.52 14.21
N VAL A 56 -0.39 3.61 13.48
CA VAL A 56 -0.19 4.58 12.40
C VAL A 56 0.46 3.85 11.23
N LEU A 57 -0.13 3.95 10.04
CA LEU A 57 0.49 3.57 8.78
C LEU A 57 0.88 4.85 8.05
N THR A 58 2.08 4.89 7.48
CA THR A 58 2.59 6.09 6.82
C THR A 58 2.97 5.80 5.38
N LYS A 59 2.76 6.81 4.53
CA LYS A 59 3.24 6.84 3.15
C LYS A 59 3.96 8.15 2.92
N THR A 60 5.21 8.08 2.49
CA THR A 60 6.06 9.25 2.27
C THR A 60 6.50 9.27 0.82
N TYR A 61 6.36 10.41 0.15
CA TYR A 61 6.88 10.67 -1.18
C TYR A 61 7.99 11.71 -1.06
N LEU A 62 9.19 11.33 -1.50
CA LEU A 62 10.37 12.18 -1.55
C LEU A 62 10.55 12.63 -3.01
N MET A 63 10.80 13.92 -3.19
CA MET A 63 10.80 14.62 -4.47
C MET A 63 12.19 15.21 -4.70
N ILE A 64 12.67 15.12 -5.94
CA ILE A 64 13.97 15.68 -6.34
C ILE A 64 13.90 17.20 -6.43
N ASP A 65 12.80 17.74 -6.97
CA ASP A 65 12.58 19.17 -7.17
C ASP A 65 11.15 19.58 -6.79
N GLU A 66 10.97 20.85 -6.39
CA GLU A 66 9.69 21.47 -6.04
C GLU A 66 9.03 22.16 -7.23
N ASP A 67 9.81 22.65 -8.19
CA ASP A 67 9.34 23.35 -9.38
C ASP A 67 8.92 22.36 -10.48
N GLU A 68 9.63 21.22 -10.57
CA GLU A 68 9.26 20.05 -11.36
C GLU A 68 9.15 18.84 -10.43
N PRO A 69 7.94 18.49 -9.94
CA PRO A 69 7.76 17.43 -8.94
C PRO A 69 8.06 16.06 -9.54
N ILE A 70 9.35 15.71 -9.58
CA ILE A 70 9.86 14.39 -9.96
C ILE A 70 9.93 13.55 -8.70
N LEU A 71 9.17 12.45 -8.67
CA LEU A 71 9.21 11.49 -7.58
C LEU A 71 10.57 10.79 -7.56
N GLU A 72 11.32 10.97 -6.47
CA GLU A 72 12.57 10.25 -6.21
C GLU A 72 12.28 8.87 -5.64
N LYS A 73 11.43 8.83 -4.60
CA LYS A 73 11.18 7.63 -3.81
C LYS A 73 9.85 7.67 -3.09
N ALA A 74 9.15 6.54 -3.11
CA ALA A 74 8.01 6.29 -2.24
C ALA A 74 8.41 5.33 -1.12
N ILE A 75 8.04 5.66 0.12
CA ILE A 75 8.33 4.85 1.31
C ILE A 75 7.02 4.61 2.05
N GLY A 76 6.64 3.35 2.21
CA GLY A 76 5.48 2.96 2.98
C GLY A 76 5.85 2.23 4.28
N THR A 77 4.94 2.24 5.24
CA THR A 77 5.09 1.50 6.49
C THR A 77 4.81 0.01 6.28
N GLU A 78 5.76 -0.85 6.69
CA GLU A 78 5.51 -2.27 6.78
C GLU A 78 4.39 -2.58 7.78
N ILE A 79 3.35 -3.28 7.31
CA ILE A 79 2.18 -3.60 8.11
C ILE A 79 2.43 -4.89 8.89
N GLU A 80 2.37 -4.80 10.22
CA GLU A 80 2.49 -5.93 11.13
C GLU A 80 1.16 -6.70 11.24
N TRP A 81 0.83 -7.44 10.19
CA TRP A 81 -0.38 -8.27 10.13
C TRP A 81 -0.42 -9.33 11.23
N TYR A 82 -1.60 -9.51 11.83
CA TYR A 82 -1.86 -10.68 12.66
C TYR A 82 -1.92 -11.97 11.81
N PRO A 83 -1.68 -13.15 12.41
CA PRO A 83 -1.71 -14.42 11.69
C PRO A 83 -3.02 -14.64 10.91
N GLY A 84 -2.91 -14.84 9.59
CA GLY A 84 -4.05 -15.08 8.71
C GLY A 84 -4.93 -13.85 8.44
N LYS A 85 -4.48 -12.64 8.79
CA LYS A 85 -5.19 -11.38 8.59
C LYS A 85 -4.60 -10.49 7.49
N CYS A 86 -3.52 -10.92 6.87
CA CYS A 86 -2.92 -10.23 5.73
C CYS A 86 -3.96 -10.01 4.63
N LEU A 87 -4.19 -8.75 4.29
CA LEU A 87 -5.17 -8.35 3.27
C LEU A 87 -4.55 -8.30 1.87
N THR A 88 -3.25 -8.05 1.80
CA THR A 88 -2.46 -7.97 0.54
C THR A 88 -2.10 -9.34 -0.04
N GLN A 89 -2.35 -10.43 0.69
CA GLN A 89 -2.06 -11.80 0.24
C GLN A 89 -3.25 -12.74 0.45
N LYS A 90 -3.38 -13.73 -0.44
CA LYS A 90 -4.30 -14.86 -0.34
C LYS A 90 -3.54 -16.16 -0.14
N LEU A 91 -4.00 -16.97 0.81
CA LEU A 91 -3.44 -18.29 1.09
C LEU A 91 -4.09 -19.32 0.15
N LEU A 92 -3.34 -19.79 -0.84
CA LEU A 92 -3.76 -20.90 -1.69
C LEU A 92 -3.47 -22.23 -0.99
N LYS A 93 -4.51 -22.87 -0.47
CA LYS A 93 -4.41 -24.25 0.05
C LYS A 93 -4.41 -25.23 -1.13
N LYS A 94 -3.23 -25.73 -1.52
CA LYS A 94 -3.16 -26.88 -2.44
C LYS A 94 -3.59 -28.15 -1.71
N LYS A 95 -4.55 -28.88 -2.29
CA LYS A 95 -4.90 -30.23 -1.81
C LYS A 95 -3.66 -31.14 -1.89
N PRO A 96 -3.32 -31.89 -0.84
CA PRO A 96 -2.18 -32.80 -0.89
C PRO A 96 -2.36 -33.85 -2.00
N LYS A 97 -1.29 -34.14 -2.75
CA LYS A 97 -1.29 -35.22 -3.74
C LYS A 97 -1.63 -36.54 -3.02
N LYS A 98 -2.63 -37.25 -3.56
CA LYS A 98 -3.11 -38.55 -3.06
C LYS A 98 -1.95 -39.55 -3.10
N GLY A 99 -1.32 -39.83 -1.95
CA GLY A 99 -0.25 -40.83 -1.84
C GLY A 99 0.89 -40.51 -0.86
N SER A 100 1.10 -39.26 -0.43
CA SER A 100 2.18 -38.94 0.50
C SER A 100 1.71 -38.98 1.95
N LYS A 101 2.08 -40.04 2.69
CA LYS A 101 1.65 -40.26 4.08
C LYS A 101 2.25 -39.28 5.10
N ASN A 102 3.15 -38.37 4.71
CA ASN A 102 3.83 -37.43 5.62
C ASN A 102 4.11 -36.02 5.04
N ALA A 103 3.46 -35.60 3.95
CA ALA A 103 3.72 -34.28 3.37
C ALA A 103 3.00 -33.17 4.16
N LYS A 104 3.78 -32.27 4.79
CA LYS A 104 3.24 -31.01 5.34
C LYS A 104 2.53 -30.23 4.22
N PRO A 105 1.35 -29.65 4.46
CA PRO A 105 0.68 -28.81 3.47
C PRO A 105 1.58 -27.62 3.11
N ILE A 106 2.02 -27.56 1.86
CA ILE A 106 2.74 -26.40 1.31
C ILE A 106 1.69 -25.31 1.12
N THR A 107 1.76 -24.29 1.95
CA THR A 107 0.90 -23.11 1.85
C THR A 107 1.62 -22.14 0.93
N LYS A 108 1.05 -21.87 -0.25
CA LYS A 108 1.57 -20.85 -1.17
C LYS A 108 0.75 -19.58 -0.94
N THR A 109 1.42 -18.46 -0.70
CA THR A 109 0.81 -17.13 -0.72
C THR A 109 0.87 -16.55 -2.13
N GLU A 110 -0.18 -15.85 -2.52
CA GLU A 110 -0.27 -15.10 -3.78
C GLU A 110 -0.70 -13.68 -3.42
N GLU A 111 -0.05 -12.69 -4.04
CA GLU A 111 -0.43 -11.29 -3.86
C GLU A 111 -1.81 -11.03 -4.46
N CYS A 112 -2.56 -10.11 -3.88
CA CYS A 112 -3.85 -9.74 -4.39
C CYS A 112 -4.11 -8.24 -4.23
N GLU A 113 -5.03 -7.75 -5.04
CA GLU A 113 -5.55 -6.38 -4.92
C GLU A 113 -6.04 -6.11 -3.49
N SER A 114 -5.53 -5.03 -2.92
CA SER A 114 -5.87 -4.52 -1.60
C SER A 114 -5.41 -3.07 -1.53
N PHE A 115 -6.23 -2.20 -0.94
CA PHE A 115 -5.84 -0.82 -0.62
C PHE A 115 -4.52 -0.76 0.16
N PHE A 116 -4.26 -1.76 1.02
CA PHE A 116 -3.05 -1.79 1.85
C PHE A 116 -1.75 -2.03 1.05
N ASN A 117 -1.84 -2.37 -0.24
CA ASN A 117 -0.68 -2.36 -1.13
C ASN A 117 -0.10 -0.94 -1.29
N PHE A 118 -0.90 0.11 -1.06
CA PHE A 118 -0.44 1.50 -1.03
C PHE A 118 0.70 1.74 -0.04
N PHE A 119 0.80 0.96 1.05
CA PHE A 119 1.89 1.06 2.02
C PHE A 119 3.11 0.20 1.66
N ASN A 120 3.09 -0.47 0.52
CA ASN A 120 4.21 -1.23 -0.03
C ASN A 120 4.46 -0.77 -1.47
N PRO A 121 4.99 0.45 -1.65
CA PRO A 121 5.15 1.03 -2.97
C PRO A 121 6.11 0.22 -3.85
N PRO A 122 5.93 0.24 -5.18
CA PRO A 122 6.90 -0.31 -6.13
C PRO A 122 8.31 0.24 -5.86
N GLN A 123 9.31 -0.63 -5.97
CA GLN A 123 10.71 -0.28 -5.73
C GLN A 123 11.46 -0.27 -7.06
N VAL A 124 12.23 0.79 -7.30
CA VAL A 124 13.18 0.85 -8.43
C VAL A 124 14.36 -0.06 -8.09
N PRO A 125 14.68 -1.07 -8.92
CA PRO A 125 15.86 -1.90 -8.72
C PRO A 125 17.13 -1.05 -8.79
N GLU A 126 18.15 -1.41 -8.00
CA GLU A 126 19.43 -0.66 -7.99
C GLU A 126 20.31 -0.95 -9.22
N ASP A 127 20.06 -2.06 -9.92
CA ASP A 127 20.76 -2.47 -11.15
C ASP A 127 19.80 -2.43 -12.35
N ASP A 128 20.00 -1.46 -13.25
CA ASP A 128 19.24 -1.32 -14.50
C ASP A 128 19.56 -2.41 -15.54
N GLU A 129 20.62 -3.21 -15.33
CA GLU A 129 21.12 -4.18 -16.32
C GLU A 129 20.23 -5.44 -16.46
N ASP A 130 19.28 -5.67 -15.56
CA ASP A 130 18.45 -6.90 -15.50
C ASP A 130 16.95 -6.69 -15.77
N ILE A 131 16.51 -5.48 -16.12
CA ILE A 131 15.08 -5.18 -16.38
C ILE A 131 14.85 -5.00 -17.88
N ASP A 132 13.99 -5.82 -18.48
CA ASP A 132 13.54 -5.57 -19.86
C ASP A 132 12.64 -4.34 -19.96
N GLU A 133 12.54 -3.77 -21.17
CA GLU A 133 11.79 -2.53 -21.44
C GLU A 133 10.32 -2.64 -21.00
N ASP A 134 9.67 -3.79 -21.24
CA ASP A 134 8.28 -4.02 -20.86
C ASP A 134 8.11 -3.99 -19.32
N THR A 135 9.04 -4.60 -18.58
CA THR A 135 9.03 -4.62 -17.11
C THR A 135 9.32 -3.23 -16.54
N ALA A 136 10.22 -2.46 -17.15
CA ALA A 136 10.51 -1.10 -16.74
C ALA A 136 9.30 -0.17 -16.96
N GLU A 137 8.61 -0.30 -18.09
CA GLU A 137 7.38 0.46 -18.40
C GLU A 137 6.26 0.10 -17.41
N GLU A 138 6.07 -1.19 -17.09
CA GLU A 138 5.08 -1.62 -16.11
C GLU A 138 5.37 -1.05 -14.72
N LEU A 139 6.64 -1.07 -14.28
CA LEU A 139 7.06 -0.50 -13.00
C LEU A 139 6.81 1.01 -12.96
N GLN A 140 7.13 1.74 -14.04
CA GLN A 140 6.88 3.17 -14.14
C GLN A 140 5.39 3.49 -14.02
N ASN A 141 4.53 2.75 -14.74
CA ASN A 141 3.08 2.91 -14.66
C ASN A 141 2.55 2.66 -13.24
N GLN A 142 3.08 1.66 -12.52
CA GLN A 142 2.70 1.39 -11.14
C GLN A 142 3.14 2.53 -10.20
N MET A 143 4.34 3.10 -10.40
CA MET A 143 4.83 4.22 -9.61
C MET A 143 4.01 5.49 -9.84
N GLU A 144 3.66 5.79 -11.09
CA GLU A 144 2.81 6.93 -11.45
C GLU A 144 1.43 6.80 -10.81
N GLN A 145 0.80 5.64 -10.95
CA GLN A 145 -0.50 5.37 -10.32
C GLN A 145 -0.45 5.51 -8.80
N ASP A 146 0.59 4.97 -8.15
CA ASP A 146 0.78 5.09 -6.71
C ASP A 146 0.93 6.56 -6.28
N TYR A 147 1.70 7.35 -7.04
CA TYR A 147 1.91 8.77 -6.78
C TYR A 147 0.63 9.58 -6.95
N ASP A 148 -0.15 9.32 -8.01
CA ASP A 148 -1.42 10.01 -8.27
C ASP A 148 -2.40 9.85 -7.11
N ILE A 149 -2.53 8.63 -6.57
CA ILE A 149 -3.34 8.35 -5.39
C ILE A 149 -2.84 9.17 -4.19
N GLY A 150 -1.52 9.19 -3.98
CA GLY A 150 -0.88 9.99 -2.96
C GLY A 150 -1.19 11.47 -3.10
N CYS A 151 -1.17 12.01 -4.32
CA CYS A 151 -1.49 13.39 -4.65
C CYS A 151 -2.97 13.74 -4.43
N VAL A 152 -3.88 12.84 -4.80
CA VAL A 152 -5.33 13.02 -4.56
C VAL A 152 -5.62 13.09 -3.07
N LEU A 153 -5.03 12.20 -2.28
CA LEU A 153 -5.13 12.23 -0.82
C LEU A 153 -4.46 13.48 -0.24
N PHE A 154 -3.27 13.84 -0.71
CA PHE A 154 -2.61 15.07 -0.27
C PHE A 154 -3.51 16.29 -0.52
N SER A 155 -3.98 16.49 -1.75
CA SER A 155 -4.83 17.63 -2.12
C SER A 155 -6.14 17.70 -1.34
N SER A 156 -6.78 16.54 -1.10
CA SER A 156 -8.05 16.49 -0.37
C SER A 156 -7.91 16.94 1.09
N TYR A 157 -6.75 16.66 1.71
CA TYR A 157 -6.51 16.93 3.13
C TYR A 157 -5.63 18.15 3.38
N SER A 158 -4.93 18.66 2.37
CA SER A 158 -4.22 19.94 2.44
C SER A 158 -5.11 21.14 2.17
N SER A 159 -6.27 20.92 1.55
CA SER A 159 -7.22 21.98 1.19
C SER A 159 -8.23 22.31 2.30
N HIS A 160 -8.21 21.56 3.42
CA HIS A 160 -9.06 21.77 4.60
C HIS A 160 -8.24 22.36 5.75
#